data_AF-A0A2A7WR06-F1
#
_entry.id   AF-A0A2A7WR06-F1
#
_cell.length_a   1.000
_cell.length_b   1.000
_cell.length_c   1.000
_cell.angle_alpha   90.00
_cell.angle_beta   90.00
_cell.angle_gamma   90.00
#
_symmetry.space_group_name_H-M   'P 1'
#
loop_
_entity.id
_entity.type
_entity.pdbx_description
1 polymer ?
#
loop_
_entity_poly.entity_id
_entity_poly.type
_entity_poly.pdbx_seq_one_letter_code
_entity_poly.pdbx_strand_id
1 'polypeptide(L)'
;HHDVQPPGDEALWNTKPFEATEVDGRLFGRGAADDKAGIMVHIAALRAVLAKVEEFGLGVTFFLEGEEEAGSPSFRRFLETHRDRLAADVIVVA
;
A
#
# COMPACT_ATOMS: atom_id res chain seq x y z
N HIS A 1 -1.13 2.50 2.60
CA HIS A 1 -0.29 3.71 2.72
C HIS A 1 1.18 3.33 2.46
N HIS A 2 2.07 4.30 2.21
CA HIS A 2 3.46 3.99 1.79
C HIS A 2 4.53 4.39 2.82
N ASP A 3 4.17 5.24 3.78
CA ASP A 3 4.95 5.47 4.99
C ASP A 3 4.92 4.24 5.89
N VAL A 4 5.90 4.16 6.80
CA VAL A 4 6.13 3.01 7.67
C VAL A 4 6.63 3.50 9.02
N GLN A 5 6.35 2.76 10.10
CA GLN A 5 6.99 3.01 11.39
C GLN A 5 8.53 3.01 11.31
N PRO A 6 9.22 3.75 12.21
CA PRO A 6 10.65 3.57 12.46
C PRO A 6 11.00 2.09 12.78
N PRO A 7 12.25 1.65 12.54
CA PRO A 7 12.64 0.27 12.79
C PRO A 7 12.75 -0.05 14.29
N GLY A 8 12.80 0.95 15.17
CA GLY A 8 13.09 0.75 16.59
C GLY A 8 14.57 0.41 16.82
N ASP A 9 14.86 -0.47 17.77
CA ASP A 9 16.22 -0.93 18.05
C ASP A 9 16.67 -1.96 17.01
N GLU A 10 17.66 -1.61 16.20
CA GLU A 10 18.23 -2.48 15.16
C GLU A 10 18.84 -3.77 15.72
N ALA A 11 19.30 -3.78 16.97
CA ALA A 11 19.89 -4.97 17.60
C ALA A 11 18.87 -6.10 17.83
N LEU A 12 17.57 -5.79 17.83
CA LEU A 12 16.49 -6.77 17.97
C LEU A 12 16.08 -7.41 16.64
N TRP A 13 16.63 -6.93 15.51
CA TRP A 13 16.32 -7.47 14.20
C TRP A 13 17.23 -8.64 13.82
N ASN A 14 16.63 -9.69 13.25
CA ASN A 14 17.37 -10.82 12.69
C ASN A 14 17.86 -10.57 11.25
N THR A 15 17.28 -9.59 10.56
CA THR A 15 17.64 -9.14 9.20
C THR A 15 17.64 -7.62 9.18
N LYS A 16 18.36 -6.97 8.26
CA LYS A 16 18.35 -5.50 8.21
C LYS A 16 16.93 -4.97 7.97
N PRO A 17 16.46 -3.96 8.72
CA PRO A 17 15.07 -3.53 8.68
C PRO A 17 14.61 -3.05 7.31
N PHE A 18 15.47 -2.36 6.56
CA PHE A 18 15.12 -1.80 5.25
C PHE A 18 15.68 -2.59 4.07
N GLU A 19 16.14 -3.83 4.29
CA GLU A 19 16.55 -4.76 3.25
C GLU A 19 15.54 -5.92 3.19
N ALA A 20 14.80 -6.02 2.09
CA ALA A 20 13.82 -7.09 1.91
C ALA A 20 14.54 -8.44 1.84
N THR A 21 14.40 -9.25 2.90
CA THR A 21 15.16 -10.49 3.08
C THR A 21 14.20 -11.66 3.18
N GLU A 22 14.30 -12.63 2.27
CA GLU A 22 13.48 -13.85 2.32
C GLU A 22 14.13 -14.91 3.22
N VAL A 23 13.37 -15.44 4.18
CA VAL A 23 13.78 -16.53 5.07
C VAL A 23 12.64 -17.51 5.18
N ASP A 24 12.89 -18.79 4.84
CA ASP A 24 11.91 -19.88 4.91
C ASP A 24 10.55 -19.55 4.24
N GLY A 25 10.61 -18.90 3.07
CA GLY A 25 9.42 -18.52 2.29
C GLY A 25 8.65 -17.31 2.82
N ARG A 26 9.21 -16.56 3.79
CA ARG A 26 8.65 -15.32 4.32
C ARG A 26 9.56 -14.14 4.01
N LEU A 27 8.97 -13.01 3.60
CA LEU A 27 9.71 -11.78 3.32
C LEU A 27 9.74 -10.89 4.58
N PHE A 28 10.94 -10.66 5.10
CA PHE A 28 11.18 -9.81 6.27
C PHE A 28 11.68 -8.43 5.84
N GLY A 29 11.18 -7.39 6.50
CA GLY A 29 11.55 -6.00 6.31
C GLY A 29 10.47 -5.05 6.84
N ARG A 30 10.87 -3.89 7.34
CA ARG A 30 9.96 -2.80 7.73
C ARG A 30 9.16 -2.36 6.51
N GLY A 31 7.84 -2.37 6.66
CA GLY A 31 6.93 -2.06 5.57
C GLY A 31 6.50 -3.28 4.76
N ALA A 32 7.10 -4.46 4.98
CA ALA A 32 6.81 -5.62 4.16
C ALA A 32 5.33 -6.02 4.24
N ALA A 33 4.78 -6.15 5.45
CA ALA A 33 3.35 -6.40 5.64
C ALA A 33 2.53 -5.11 5.65
N ASP A 34 2.96 -4.14 6.44
CA ASP A 34 2.24 -2.90 6.76
C ASP A 34 2.96 -1.68 6.16
N ASP A 35 2.55 -1.16 4.99
CA ASP A 35 1.47 -1.66 4.09
C ASP A 35 1.96 -1.83 2.64
N LYS A 36 3.27 -1.99 2.43
CA LYS A 36 3.81 -2.07 1.06
C LYS A 36 3.36 -3.34 0.34
N ALA A 37 3.18 -4.46 1.04
CA ALA A 37 2.59 -5.65 0.42
C ALA A 37 1.15 -5.40 -0.02
N GLY A 38 0.33 -4.74 0.78
CA GLY A 38 -1.06 -4.43 0.43
C GLY A 38 -1.16 -3.62 -0.86
N ILE A 39 -0.34 -2.57 -0.99
CA ILE A 39 -0.19 -1.80 -2.23
C ILE A 39 0.18 -2.71 -3.40
N MET A 40 1.23 -3.52 -3.24
CA MET A 40 1.74 -4.35 -4.32
C MET A 40 0.78 -5.46 -4.74
N VAL A 41 -0.01 -6.01 -3.80
CA VAL A 41 -1.05 -7.00 -4.09
C VAL A 41 -2.12 -6.40 -5.00
N HIS A 42 -2.62 -5.19 -4.71
CA HIS A 42 -3.63 -4.56 -5.57
C HIS A 42 -3.09 -4.22 -6.96
N ILE A 43 -1.84 -3.72 -7.05
CA ILE A 43 -1.19 -3.45 -8.34
C ILE A 43 -1.02 -4.75 -9.14
N ALA A 44 -0.52 -5.81 -8.50
CA ALA A 44 -0.31 -7.10 -9.15
C ALA A 44 -1.62 -7.74 -9.61
N ALA A 45 -2.68 -7.66 -8.79
CA ALA A 45 -4.00 -8.16 -9.13
C ALA A 45 -4.59 -7.44 -10.34
N LEU A 46 -4.54 -6.10 -10.38
CA LEU A 46 -5.01 -5.34 -11.53
C LEU A 46 -4.22 -5.71 -12.80
N ARG A 47 -2.89 -5.80 -12.70
CA ARG A 47 -2.05 -6.24 -13.83
C ARG A 47 -2.42 -7.62 -14.33
N ALA A 48 -2.68 -8.57 -13.42
CA ALA A 48 -3.06 -9.93 -13.77
C ALA A 48 -4.41 -9.98 -14.50
N VAL A 49 -5.39 -9.18 -14.07
CA VAL A 49 -6.71 -9.10 -14.73
C VAL A 49 -6.59 -8.45 -16.10
N LEU A 50 -5.90 -7.31 -16.20
CA LEU A 50 -5.71 -6.58 -17.47
C LEU A 50 -4.99 -7.42 -18.53
N ALA A 51 -4.13 -8.36 -18.12
CA ALA A 51 -3.47 -9.28 -19.04
C ALA A 51 -4.39 -10.41 -19.58
N LYS A 52 -5.62 -10.53 -19.07
CA LYS A 52 -6.57 -11.62 -19.39
C LYS A 52 -7.84 -11.15 -20.06
N VAL A 53 -8.10 -9.85 -20.10
CA VAL A 53 -9.32 -9.27 -20.67
C VAL A 53 -8.98 -8.29 -21.78
N GLU A 54 -9.77 -8.26 -22.84
CA GLU A 54 -9.60 -7.29 -23.93
C GLU A 54 -10.11 -5.90 -23.53
N GLU A 55 -11.21 -5.86 -22.76
CA GLU A 55 -11.79 -4.65 -22.19
C GLU A 55 -12.07 -4.87 -20.70
N PHE A 56 -11.56 -3.99 -19.85
CA PHE A 56 -11.72 -4.10 -18.40
C PHE A 56 -13.07 -3.54 -17.91
N GLY A 57 -13.61 -2.53 -18.60
CA GLY A 57 -14.94 -1.97 -18.34
C GLY A 57 -15.12 -1.23 -17.01
N LEU A 58 -14.07 -1.09 -16.18
CA LEU A 58 -14.12 -0.45 -14.87
C LEU A 58 -13.07 0.66 -14.74
N GLY A 59 -13.42 1.74 -14.04
CA GLY A 59 -12.47 2.75 -13.57
C GLY A 59 -11.84 2.32 -12.24
N VAL A 60 -10.52 2.35 -12.13
CA VAL A 60 -9.79 2.08 -10.88
C VAL A 60 -8.88 3.26 -10.56
N THR A 61 -8.99 3.76 -9.34
CA THR A 61 -8.15 4.83 -8.80
C THR A 61 -7.39 4.30 -7.60
N PHE A 62 -6.06 4.41 -7.64
CA PHE A 62 -5.21 4.14 -6.47
C PHE A 62 -4.99 5.44 -5.71
N PHE A 63 -5.39 5.46 -4.45
CA PHE A 63 -5.04 6.51 -3.51
C PHE A 63 -4.08 5.95 -2.45
N LEU A 64 -2.86 6.47 -2.41
CA LEU A 64 -1.80 6.03 -1.50
C LEU A 64 -1.32 7.25 -0.70
N GLU A 65 -1.68 7.33 0.59
CA GLU A 65 -1.15 8.38 1.47
C GLU A 65 0.18 7.98 2.11
N GLY A 66 0.86 8.96 2.71
CA GLY A 66 2.16 8.81 3.39
C GLY A 66 2.20 9.36 4.79
N GLU A 67 1.06 9.44 5.47
CA GLU A 67 0.98 9.95 6.84
C GLU A 67 0.17 9.03 7.77
N GLU A 68 -0.17 7.81 7.35
CA GLU A 68 -1.04 6.91 8.12
C GLU A 68 -0.45 6.60 9.48
N GLU A 69 0.86 6.32 9.51
CA GLU A 69 1.60 5.95 10.71
C GLU A 69 1.77 7.15 11.67
N ALA A 70 1.47 8.35 11.17
CA ALA A 70 1.44 9.62 11.90
C ALA A 70 0.00 10.13 12.15
N GLY A 71 -1.02 9.34 11.85
CA GLY A 71 -2.43 9.66 12.10
C GLY A 71 -3.12 10.50 11.01
N SER A 72 -2.57 10.54 9.80
CA SER A 72 -3.23 11.09 8.60
C SER A 72 -3.73 12.54 8.71
N PRO A 73 -2.91 13.51 9.18
CA PRO A 73 -3.37 14.88 9.46
C PRO A 73 -3.90 15.63 8.23
N SER A 74 -3.44 15.29 7.01
CA SER A 74 -3.92 15.93 5.79
C SER A 74 -5.01 15.15 5.05
N PHE A 75 -5.24 13.88 5.41
CA PHE A 75 -6.05 12.93 4.64
C PHE A 75 -7.47 13.43 4.38
N ARG A 76 -8.19 13.83 5.44
CA ARG A 76 -9.57 14.32 5.31
C ARG A 76 -9.67 15.51 4.34
N ARG A 77 -8.77 16.49 4.50
CA ARG A 77 -8.75 17.68 3.64
C ARG A 77 -8.47 17.31 2.19
N PHE A 78 -7.57 16.36 1.94
CA PHE A 78 -7.28 15.86 0.60
C PHE A 78 -8.52 15.22 -0.05
N LEU A 79 -9.19 14.32 0.69
CA LEU A 79 -10.40 13.65 0.20
C LEU A 79 -11.52 14.66 -0.11
N GLU A 80 -11.72 15.66 0.74
CA GLU A 80 -12.73 16.70 0.52
C GLU A 80 -12.39 17.57 -0.70
N THR A 81 -11.12 17.91 -0.89
CA THR A 81 -10.64 18.74 -2.02
C THR A 81 -10.75 18.02 -3.37
N HIS A 82 -10.55 16.70 -3.38
CA HIS A 82 -10.51 15.88 -4.59
C HIS A 82 -11.71 14.94 -4.72
N ARG A 83 -12.80 15.20 -3.97
CA ARG A 83 -13.99 14.36 -3.90
C ARG A 83 -14.47 13.88 -5.27
N ASP A 84 -14.61 14.80 -6.23
CA ASP A 84 -15.17 14.47 -7.55
C ASP A 84 -14.27 13.51 -8.35
N ARG A 85 -12.95 13.56 -8.11
CA ARG A 85 -11.99 12.66 -8.76
C ARG A 85 -11.86 11.31 -8.06
N LEU A 86 -12.19 11.25 -6.77
CA LEU A 86 -12.04 10.07 -5.91
C LEU A 86 -13.37 9.35 -5.65
N ALA A 87 -14.49 9.88 -6.16
CA ALA A 87 -15.78 9.25 -6.06
C ALA A 87 -15.73 7.84 -6.67
N ALA A 88 -16.22 6.85 -5.92
CA ALA A 88 -16.20 5.45 -6.30
C ALA A 88 -17.44 4.74 -5.76
N ASP A 89 -17.93 3.75 -6.51
CA ASP A 89 -19.03 2.89 -6.07
C ASP A 89 -18.60 1.91 -4.97
N VAL A 90 -17.31 1.55 -4.96
CA VAL A 90 -16.70 0.62 -3.99
C VAL A 90 -15.33 1.15 -3.56
N ILE A 91 -15.06 1.06 -2.27
CA ILE A 91 -13.74 1.35 -1.68
C ILE A 91 -13.16 0.05 -1.13
N VAL A 92 -11.93 -0.24 -1.51
CA VAL A 92 -11.12 -1.34 -0.97
C VAL A 92 -9.93 -0.73 -0.27
N VAL A 93 -9.64 -1.21 0.93
CA VAL A 93 -8.50 -0.78 1.75
C VAL A 93 -7.60 -1.99 1.94
N ALA A 94 -6.30 -1.76 1.86
CA ALA A 94 -5.27 -2.75 2.14
C ALA A 94 -5.09 -2.92 3.65
#